data_AF-R5AMB6-F1
#
_entry.id   AF-R5AMB6-F1
#
_cell.length_a   1.000
_cell.length_b   1.000
_cell.length_c   1.000
_cell.angle_alpha   90.00
_cell.angle_beta   90.00
_cell.angle_gamma   90.00
#
_symmetry.space_group_name_H-M   'P 1'
#
loop_
_entity.id
_entity.type
_entity.pdbx_description
1 polymer ?
#
loop_
_entity_poly.entity_id
_entity_poly.type
_entity_poly.pdbx_seq_one_letter_code
_entity_poly.pdbx_strand_id
1 'polypeptide(L)'
;MAVVAFTASAQVPADLTVKIPDWKQVAFSRAGGARAYKTASSSAPFCVYNPKSFDGEGSPTKVAYWGKAAKGLRELRFSGSTPVVGKTAGWLNLYRVGPKHSDGWVMANVVKVADKVDITPQLIAEDPGLKDFYGLTVFMLYRADEQTADIFFGRLDNGMLGFPYAVESVTFSDSEDGKCSLGENDDYVYINLTPAQKGQGGAPVMKQIPDDVIAQLADMAQPVKRPLVFVLTTSGVATTNL
;
A
#
# COMPACT_ATOMS: atom_id res chain seq x y z
N MET A 1 -8.50 40.07 5.35
CA MET A 1 -7.86 38.97 4.61
C MET A 1 -6.54 38.69 5.27
N ALA A 2 -6.46 37.64 6.07
CA ALA A 2 -5.19 37.17 6.61
C ALA A 2 -4.53 36.30 5.54
N VAL A 3 -3.36 36.72 5.08
CA VAL A 3 -2.48 35.88 4.27
C VAL A 3 -1.94 34.82 5.22
N VAL A 4 -2.48 33.60 5.12
CA VAL A 4 -1.91 32.45 5.81
C VAL A 4 -0.55 32.19 5.16
N ALA A 5 0.50 32.38 5.94
CA ALA A 5 1.85 32.09 5.51
C ALA A 5 1.99 30.56 5.36
N PHE A 6 2.17 30.10 4.14
CA PHE A 6 2.59 28.73 3.86
C PHE A 6 3.99 28.55 4.48
N THR A 7 4.07 27.92 5.64
CA THR A 7 5.34 27.33 6.08
C THR A 7 5.72 26.32 5.02
N ALA A 8 6.87 26.52 4.37
CA ALA A 8 7.39 25.65 3.33
C ALA A 8 7.47 24.22 3.84
N SER A 9 6.43 23.45 3.54
CA SER A 9 6.37 22.02 3.76
C SER A 9 7.27 21.35 2.73
N ALA A 10 7.85 20.21 3.07
CA ALA A 10 8.77 19.50 2.20
C ALA A 10 8.02 19.07 0.93
N GLN A 11 8.12 19.87 -0.13
CA GLN A 11 7.68 19.50 -1.47
C GLN A 11 8.15 18.07 -1.76
N VAL A 12 7.25 17.19 -2.21
CA VAL A 12 7.61 15.82 -2.63
C VAL A 12 8.89 15.91 -3.47
N PRO A 13 10.01 15.34 -3.00
CA PRO A 13 11.28 15.54 -3.68
C PRO A 13 11.18 15.04 -5.11
N ALA A 14 11.70 15.83 -6.06
CA ALA A 14 11.77 15.43 -7.45
C ALA A 14 12.53 14.09 -7.62
N ASP A 15 13.49 13.82 -6.73
CA ASP A 15 14.14 12.53 -6.58
C ASP A 15 13.47 11.70 -5.48
N LEU A 16 12.37 11.02 -5.80
CA LEU A 16 11.80 10.02 -4.90
C LEU A 16 12.90 9.02 -4.50
N THR A 17 13.30 9.07 -3.22
CA THR A 17 14.48 8.37 -2.69
C THR A 17 14.26 6.87 -2.51
N VAL A 18 13.02 6.42 -2.57
CA VAL A 18 12.67 5.01 -2.39
C VAL A 18 12.92 4.23 -3.68
N LYS A 19 13.90 3.33 -3.61
CA LYS A 19 14.21 2.37 -4.68
C LYS A 19 13.18 1.25 -4.65
N ILE A 20 12.42 1.11 -5.74
CA ILE A 20 11.41 0.05 -5.87
C ILE A 20 12.13 -1.22 -6.37
N PRO A 21 12.15 -2.33 -5.62
CA PRO A 21 12.84 -3.54 -6.02
C PRO A 21 12.23 -4.15 -7.29
N ASP A 22 13.05 -4.63 -8.22
CA ASP A 22 12.59 -5.30 -9.45
C ASP A 22 12.14 -6.74 -9.22
N TRP A 23 10.97 -6.91 -8.61
CA TRP A 23 10.38 -8.23 -8.39
C TRP A 23 9.76 -8.79 -9.66
N LYS A 24 10.05 -10.05 -9.98
CA LYS A 24 9.53 -10.69 -11.19
C LYS A 24 8.21 -11.42 -10.99
N GLN A 25 7.93 -11.86 -9.76
CA GLN A 25 6.81 -12.73 -9.46
C GLN A 25 6.20 -12.41 -8.10
N VAL A 26 4.91 -12.65 -7.99
CA VAL A 26 4.13 -12.49 -6.77
C VAL A 26 3.48 -13.82 -6.40
N ALA A 27 3.52 -14.18 -5.12
CA ALA A 27 2.78 -15.29 -4.57
C ALA A 27 1.48 -14.80 -3.92
N PHE A 28 0.39 -15.51 -4.17
CA PHE A 28 -0.93 -15.31 -3.59
C PHE A 28 -1.26 -16.52 -2.71
N SER A 29 -1.61 -16.26 -1.45
CA SER A 29 -2.07 -17.29 -0.53
C SER A 29 -3.40 -17.89 -0.99
N ARG A 30 -3.60 -19.20 -0.79
CA ARG A 30 -4.91 -19.84 -0.94
C ARG A 30 -5.75 -19.69 0.34
N ALA A 31 -7.04 -20.01 0.27
CA ALA A 31 -7.93 -20.05 1.43
C ALA A 31 -7.31 -20.89 2.57
N GLY A 32 -7.31 -20.35 3.79
CA GLY A 32 -6.69 -20.97 4.96
C GLY A 32 -5.21 -20.64 5.20
N GLY A 33 -4.59 -19.87 4.29
CA GLY A 33 -3.23 -19.36 4.42
C GLY A 33 -2.12 -20.41 4.28
N ALA A 34 -0.91 -19.98 3.94
CA ALA A 34 0.26 -20.85 3.82
C ALA A 34 1.13 -20.79 5.08
N ARG A 35 1.57 -21.95 5.58
CA ARG A 35 2.54 -21.97 6.67
C ARG A 35 3.89 -21.46 6.16
N ALA A 36 4.48 -20.51 6.89
CA ALA A 36 5.79 -19.97 6.60
C ALA A 36 6.86 -20.55 7.52
N TYR A 37 8.03 -20.80 6.97
CA TYR A 37 9.17 -21.45 7.58
C TYR A 37 10.41 -20.56 7.52
N LYS A 38 11.31 -20.71 8.49
CA LYS A 38 12.57 -19.97 8.51
C LYS A 38 13.49 -20.37 7.35
N THR A 39 13.44 -21.63 6.92
CA THR A 39 14.24 -22.19 5.82
C THR A 39 13.39 -23.13 4.97
N ALA A 40 13.87 -23.48 3.78
CA ALA A 40 13.25 -24.46 2.91
C ALA A 40 13.34 -25.89 3.49
N SER A 41 12.46 -26.23 4.42
CA SER A 41 12.30 -27.57 4.99
C SER A 41 11.02 -27.65 5.82
N SER A 42 10.30 -28.76 5.72
CA SER A 42 9.09 -29.01 6.54
C SER A 42 9.40 -29.25 8.02
N SER A 43 10.66 -29.49 8.37
CA SER A 43 11.15 -29.66 9.75
C SER A 43 11.72 -28.37 10.37
N ALA A 44 11.87 -27.31 9.59
CA ALA A 44 12.36 -26.01 10.06
C ALA A 44 11.34 -25.32 10.98
N PRO A 45 11.77 -24.39 11.87
CA PRO A 45 10.85 -23.61 12.66
C PRO A 45 9.95 -22.74 11.77
N PHE A 46 8.69 -22.61 12.15
CA PHE A 46 7.70 -21.72 11.52
C PHE A 46 7.43 -20.50 12.38
N CYS A 47 6.78 -19.50 11.79
CA CYS A 47 6.43 -18.29 12.52
C CYS A 47 5.34 -18.61 13.54
N VAL A 48 5.59 -18.32 14.82
CA VAL A 48 4.67 -18.58 15.93
C VAL A 48 4.50 -17.36 16.81
N TYR A 49 3.38 -17.31 17.52
CA TYR A 49 3.09 -16.28 18.52
C TYR A 49 2.25 -16.85 19.67
N ASN A 50 2.25 -16.17 20.82
CA ASN A 50 1.33 -16.45 21.91
C ASN A 50 0.11 -15.52 21.78
N PRO A 51 -1.11 -16.02 21.55
CA PRO A 51 -2.30 -15.17 21.47
C PRO A 51 -2.61 -14.46 22.79
N LYS A 52 -2.12 -14.95 23.94
CA LYS A 52 -2.31 -14.31 25.25
C LYS A 52 -1.38 -13.13 25.51
N SER A 53 -0.37 -12.90 24.65
CA SER A 53 0.55 -11.76 24.80
C SER A 53 0.11 -10.53 24.02
N PHE A 54 -1.14 -10.49 23.56
CA PHE A 54 -1.74 -9.32 22.91
C PHE A 54 -2.53 -8.58 23.97
N ASP A 55 -2.01 -7.44 24.39
CA ASP A 55 -2.81 -6.33 24.89
C ASP A 55 -3.82 -5.95 23.79
N GLY A 56 -5.08 -5.79 24.16
CA GLY A 56 -6.26 -5.84 23.27
C GLY A 56 -6.35 -4.86 22.09
N GLU A 57 -5.29 -4.13 21.73
CA GLU A 57 -5.25 -3.10 20.69
C GLU A 57 -4.36 -3.41 19.46
N GLY A 58 -3.75 -4.60 19.37
CA GLY A 58 -3.35 -5.17 18.08
C GLY A 58 -2.04 -4.66 17.45
N SER A 59 -1.04 -5.54 17.38
CA SER A 59 -0.43 -6.02 16.12
C SER A 59 0.69 -7.03 16.43
N PRO A 60 0.78 -8.19 15.73
CA PRO A 60 1.66 -9.32 16.10
C PRO A 60 3.16 -9.06 16.00
N THR A 61 3.57 -7.95 15.42
CA THR A 61 4.95 -7.75 14.95
C THR A 61 5.98 -7.74 16.08
N LYS A 62 5.58 -7.52 17.33
CA LYS A 62 6.48 -7.51 18.49
C LYS A 62 6.50 -8.83 19.29
N VAL A 63 5.65 -9.81 18.95
CA VAL A 63 5.52 -11.08 19.69
C VAL A 63 5.65 -12.35 18.83
N ALA A 64 5.81 -12.20 17.52
CA ALA A 64 6.07 -13.30 16.61
C ALA A 64 7.56 -13.67 16.51
N TYR A 65 7.88 -14.96 16.47
CA TYR A 65 9.25 -15.46 16.29
C TYR A 65 9.26 -16.80 15.55
N TRP A 66 10.45 -17.23 15.10
CA TRP A 66 10.64 -18.55 14.50
C TRP A 66 10.72 -19.61 15.59
N GLY A 67 9.80 -20.57 15.61
CA GLY A 67 9.78 -21.64 16.60
C GLY A 67 9.05 -22.90 16.13
N LYS A 68 8.92 -23.86 17.04
CA LYS A 68 8.05 -25.03 16.85
C LYS A 68 6.72 -24.78 17.55
N ALA A 69 5.66 -25.42 17.09
CA ALA A 69 4.37 -25.39 17.79
C ALA A 69 4.57 -26.03 19.16
N ALA A 70 4.14 -25.29 20.18
CA ALA A 70 4.08 -25.74 21.55
C ALA A 70 2.72 -25.36 22.12
N LYS A 71 2.32 -25.97 23.24
CA LYS A 71 1.04 -25.69 23.89
C LYS A 71 0.94 -24.19 24.21
N GLY A 72 -0.09 -23.53 23.68
CA GLY A 72 -0.32 -22.10 23.88
C GLY A 72 0.35 -21.19 22.84
N LEU A 73 1.14 -21.74 21.90
CA LEU A 73 1.60 -21.01 20.73
C LEU A 73 0.70 -21.31 19.52
N ARG A 74 0.51 -20.32 18.66
CA ARG A 74 -0.21 -20.45 17.40
C ARG A 74 0.73 -20.17 16.24
N GLU A 75 0.53 -20.93 15.16
CA GLU A 75 1.20 -20.69 13.89
C GLU A 75 0.65 -19.43 13.24
N LEU A 76 1.53 -18.51 12.86
CA LEU A 76 1.17 -17.47 11.89
C LEU A 76 1.23 -18.07 10.50
N ARG A 77 0.20 -17.77 9.71
CA ARG A 77 0.11 -18.16 8.32
C ARG A 77 0.19 -16.94 7.43
N PHE A 78 0.92 -17.08 6.34
CA PHE A 78 0.90 -16.12 5.24
C PHE A 78 -0.50 -16.08 4.64
N SER A 79 -1.07 -14.88 4.58
CA SER A 79 -2.32 -14.58 3.88
C SER A 79 -2.13 -13.30 3.04
N GLY A 80 -2.82 -13.21 1.91
CA GLY A 80 -2.71 -12.11 0.96
C GLY A 80 -1.72 -12.38 -0.17
N SER A 81 -1.06 -11.32 -0.64
CA SER A 81 -0.10 -11.36 -1.75
C SER A 81 1.25 -10.76 -1.32
N THR A 82 2.36 -11.33 -1.78
CA THR A 82 3.69 -10.75 -1.55
C THR A 82 4.69 -11.23 -2.63
N PRO A 83 5.73 -10.45 -2.93
CA PRO A 83 6.76 -10.84 -3.89
C PRO A 83 7.49 -12.14 -3.54
N VAL A 84 7.87 -12.87 -4.59
CA VAL A 84 8.80 -14.00 -4.50
C VAL A 84 10.23 -13.46 -4.64
N VAL A 85 11.04 -13.63 -3.61
CA VAL A 85 12.43 -13.13 -3.55
C VAL A 85 13.48 -14.23 -3.65
N GLY A 86 13.06 -15.50 -3.64
CA GLY A 86 13.94 -16.64 -3.82
C GLY A 86 13.17 -17.93 -4.09
N LYS A 87 13.86 -18.93 -4.64
CA LYS A 87 13.27 -20.24 -4.97
C LYS A 87 14.27 -21.36 -4.74
N THR A 88 13.78 -22.50 -4.30
CA THR A 88 14.48 -23.78 -4.36
C THR A 88 13.46 -24.90 -4.56
N ALA A 89 13.91 -26.14 -4.75
CA ALA A 89 13.07 -27.27 -5.14
C ALA A 89 11.83 -27.43 -4.24
N GLY A 90 10.64 -27.07 -4.75
CA GLY A 90 9.37 -27.16 -4.03
C GLY A 90 9.09 -26.03 -3.03
N TRP A 91 9.95 -25.00 -2.93
CA TRP A 91 9.85 -23.92 -1.95
C TRP A 91 10.03 -22.53 -2.57
N LEU A 92 9.30 -21.56 -2.02
CA LEU A 92 9.38 -20.15 -2.39
C LEU A 92 9.78 -19.33 -1.17
N ASN A 93 10.78 -18.48 -1.30
CA ASN A 93 11.10 -17.46 -0.31
C ASN A 93 10.27 -16.22 -0.63
N LEU A 94 9.45 -15.79 0.33
CA LEU A 94 8.48 -14.72 0.19
C LEU A 94 8.90 -13.50 1.01
N TYR A 95 8.78 -12.32 0.40
CA TYR A 95 9.20 -11.07 1.01
C TYR A 95 8.41 -10.78 2.29
N ARG A 96 9.11 -10.51 3.39
CA ARG A 96 8.53 -10.03 4.68
C ARG A 96 7.43 -10.88 5.31
N VAL A 97 7.35 -12.17 4.96
CA VAL A 97 6.37 -13.11 5.52
C VAL A 97 6.75 -13.59 6.94
N GLY A 98 8.01 -13.41 7.33
CA GLY A 98 8.56 -13.79 8.62
C GLY A 98 8.40 -12.74 9.74
N PRO A 99 8.80 -13.11 10.98
CA PRO A 99 8.82 -12.21 12.11
C PRO A 99 9.75 -11.02 11.86
N LYS A 100 9.38 -9.85 12.39
CA LYS A 100 10.09 -8.57 12.20
C LYS A 100 10.37 -8.24 10.73
N HIS A 101 9.46 -8.61 9.83
CA HIS A 101 9.61 -8.37 8.38
C HIS A 101 10.83 -9.06 7.76
N SER A 102 11.28 -10.18 8.35
CA SER A 102 12.20 -11.08 7.65
C SER A 102 11.47 -11.83 6.54
N ASP A 103 12.20 -12.32 5.55
CA ASP A 103 11.62 -13.19 4.53
C ASP A 103 11.25 -14.56 5.13
N GLY A 104 10.31 -15.25 4.51
CA GLY A 104 9.81 -16.53 4.96
C GLY A 104 9.62 -17.51 3.81
N TRP A 105 9.94 -18.78 4.05
CA TRP A 105 9.81 -19.86 3.08
C TRP A 105 8.44 -20.53 3.16
N VAL A 106 7.78 -20.73 2.02
CA VAL A 106 6.52 -21.50 1.92
C VAL A 106 6.68 -22.62 0.91
N MET A 107 5.92 -23.70 1.07
CA MET A 107 5.85 -24.74 0.04
C MET A 107 5.15 -24.17 -1.21
N ALA A 108 5.72 -24.43 -2.39
CA ALA A 108 5.23 -23.84 -3.64
C ALA A 108 3.80 -24.29 -3.99
N ASN A 109 3.42 -25.53 -3.62
CA ASN A 109 2.13 -26.12 -3.93
C ASN A 109 0.95 -25.55 -3.10
N VAL A 110 1.21 -24.78 -2.04
CA VAL A 110 0.17 -24.17 -1.19
C VAL A 110 -0.14 -22.71 -1.54
N VAL A 111 0.55 -22.14 -2.52
CA VAL A 111 0.29 -20.78 -3.03
C VAL A 111 0.01 -20.82 -4.53
N LYS A 112 -0.51 -19.72 -5.07
CA LYS A 112 -0.53 -19.46 -6.52
C LYS A 112 0.57 -18.45 -6.82
N VAL A 113 1.31 -18.64 -7.90
CA VAL A 113 2.33 -17.69 -8.36
C VAL A 113 1.84 -17.07 -9.66
N ALA A 114 2.05 -15.76 -9.80
CA ALA A 114 1.82 -15.03 -11.04
C ALA A 114 3.05 -14.20 -11.40
N ASP A 115 3.28 -14.04 -12.69
CA ASP A 115 4.35 -13.20 -13.22
C ASP A 115 3.93 -11.73 -13.18
N LYS A 116 4.91 -10.86 -12.90
CA LYS A 116 4.76 -9.41 -12.99
C LYS A 116 4.47 -9.04 -14.45
N VAL A 117 3.53 -8.12 -14.62
CA VAL A 117 3.27 -7.39 -15.85
C VAL A 117 3.67 -5.95 -15.58
N ASP A 118 4.41 -5.34 -16.52
CA ASP A 118 4.83 -3.94 -16.35
C ASP A 118 3.63 -3.00 -16.45
N ILE A 119 3.51 -2.11 -15.46
CA ILE A 119 2.56 -1.00 -15.51
C ILE A 119 3.06 0.01 -16.55
N THR A 120 2.20 0.37 -17.50
CA THR A 120 2.51 1.35 -18.54
C THR A 120 1.90 2.71 -18.22
N PRO A 121 2.47 3.82 -18.75
CA PRO A 121 1.86 5.15 -18.63
C PRO A 121 0.43 5.21 -19.17
N GLN A 122 0.13 4.47 -20.25
CA GLN A 122 -1.23 4.39 -20.80
C GLN A 122 -2.21 3.78 -19.81
N LEU A 123 -1.82 2.71 -19.10
CA LEU A 123 -2.66 2.09 -18.08
C LEU A 123 -2.97 3.06 -16.93
N ILE A 124 -1.96 3.84 -16.50
CA ILE A 124 -2.14 4.90 -15.49
C ILE A 124 -3.14 5.95 -16.00
N ALA A 125 -3.02 6.37 -17.26
CA ALA A 125 -3.91 7.35 -17.86
C ALA A 125 -5.36 6.84 -18.03
N GLU A 126 -5.60 5.53 -18.02
CA GLU A 126 -6.92 4.90 -18.16
C GLU A 126 -7.57 4.55 -16.81
N ASP A 127 -6.78 4.33 -15.74
CA ASP A 127 -7.29 3.96 -14.42
C ASP A 127 -7.90 5.15 -13.63
N PRO A 128 -9.19 5.13 -13.23
CA PRO A 128 -9.85 6.27 -12.59
C PRO A 128 -9.34 6.64 -11.19
N GLY A 129 -8.65 5.72 -10.50
CA GLY A 129 -8.04 5.93 -9.18
C GLY A 129 -6.61 6.47 -9.24
N LEU A 130 -6.02 6.56 -10.44
CA LEU A 130 -4.70 7.10 -10.69
C LEU A 130 -4.75 8.43 -11.47
N LYS A 131 -3.77 9.29 -11.19
CA LYS A 131 -3.53 10.53 -11.93
C LYS A 131 -2.03 10.77 -12.09
N ASP A 132 -1.61 11.15 -13.29
CA ASP A 132 -0.27 11.70 -13.49
C ASP A 132 -0.28 13.20 -13.18
N PHE A 133 0.68 13.65 -12.38
CA PHE A 133 0.86 15.02 -11.95
C PHE A 133 2.32 15.40 -12.13
N TYR A 134 2.65 16.05 -13.25
CA TYR A 134 4.02 16.46 -13.59
C TYR A 134 5.07 15.34 -13.44
N GLY A 135 4.73 14.11 -13.85
CA GLY A 135 5.61 12.93 -13.75
C GLY A 135 5.63 12.25 -12.38
N LEU A 136 4.86 12.76 -11.41
CA LEU A 136 4.50 12.03 -10.18
C LEU A 136 3.18 11.29 -10.41
N THR A 137 3.15 10.01 -10.04
CA THR A 137 1.90 9.25 -10.02
C THR A 137 1.21 9.44 -8.68
N VAL A 138 -0.03 9.90 -8.73
CA VAL A 138 -0.89 10.06 -7.56
C VAL A 138 -1.94 8.96 -7.56
N PHE A 139 -2.09 8.29 -6.42
CA PHE A 139 -3.06 7.22 -6.23
C PHE A 139 -3.95 7.52 -5.04
N MET A 140 -5.24 7.22 -5.16
CA MET A 140 -6.20 7.40 -4.09
C MET A 140 -6.76 6.05 -3.64
N LEU A 141 -6.58 5.74 -2.35
CA LEU A 141 -7.23 4.61 -1.69
C LEU A 141 -8.49 5.08 -0.95
N TYR A 142 -9.64 4.99 -1.60
CA TYR A 142 -10.92 5.42 -1.03
C TYR A 142 -11.56 4.34 -0.14
N ARG A 143 -11.92 4.72 1.09
CA ARG A 143 -12.65 3.92 2.08
C ARG A 143 -14.11 4.37 2.09
N ALA A 144 -14.97 3.64 1.39
CA ALA A 144 -16.36 4.04 1.16
C ALA A 144 -17.23 4.05 2.42
N ASP A 145 -16.91 3.20 3.40
CA ASP A 145 -17.58 3.12 4.70
C ASP A 145 -17.28 4.34 5.58
N GLU A 146 -16.06 4.85 5.52
CA GLU A 146 -15.61 6.00 6.31
C GLU A 146 -15.71 7.33 5.55
N GLN A 147 -15.99 7.29 4.23
CA GLN A 147 -15.91 8.44 3.33
C GLN A 147 -14.57 9.19 3.40
N THR A 148 -13.49 8.45 3.64
CA THR A 148 -12.14 8.98 3.70
C THR A 148 -11.28 8.37 2.59
N ALA A 149 -10.16 9.00 2.28
CA ALA A 149 -9.15 8.41 1.43
C ALA A 149 -7.75 8.68 1.95
N ASP A 150 -6.86 7.74 1.66
CA ASP A 150 -5.42 8.01 1.72
C ASP A 150 -4.95 8.35 0.31
N ILE A 151 -4.32 9.51 0.16
CA ILE A 151 -3.81 10.01 -1.13
C ILE A 151 -2.30 9.84 -1.14
N PHE A 152 -1.83 8.97 -2.02
CA PHE A 152 -0.45 8.53 -2.13
C PHE A 152 0.25 9.21 -3.30
N PHE A 153 1.50 9.62 -3.09
CA PHE A 153 2.36 10.24 -4.10
C PHE A 153 3.59 9.37 -4.35
N GLY A 154 3.87 9.11 -5.63
CA GLY A 154 4.86 8.14 -6.04
C GLY A 154 5.29 8.26 -7.49
N ARG A 155 5.92 7.20 -8.01
CA ARG A 155 6.30 7.10 -9.43
C ARG A 155 6.26 5.66 -9.94
N LEU A 156 6.26 5.54 -11.26
CA LEU A 156 6.58 4.32 -11.98
C LEU A 156 8.10 4.07 -11.96
N ASP A 157 8.53 2.93 -11.46
CA ASP A 157 9.91 2.45 -11.50
C ASP A 157 9.93 0.92 -11.65
N ASN A 158 10.83 0.39 -12.48
CA ASN A 158 10.91 -1.05 -12.79
C ASN A 158 9.55 -1.69 -13.18
N GLY A 159 8.67 -0.94 -13.86
CA GLY A 159 7.34 -1.42 -14.24
C GLY A 159 6.35 -1.57 -13.07
N MET A 160 6.63 -0.95 -11.92
CA MET A 160 5.80 -0.95 -10.71
C MET A 160 5.57 0.48 -10.22
N LEU A 161 4.44 0.72 -9.57
CA LEU A 161 4.18 2.01 -8.92
C LEU A 161 4.61 1.91 -7.46
N GLY A 162 5.44 2.83 -6.99
CA GLY A 162 5.76 2.92 -5.56
C GLY A 162 5.52 4.32 -5.02
N PHE A 163 4.92 4.35 -3.83
CA PHE A 163 4.36 5.52 -3.19
C PHE A 163 4.98 5.73 -1.80
N PRO A 164 6.06 6.53 -1.72
CA PRO A 164 6.74 6.79 -0.45
C PRO A 164 6.16 7.96 0.35
N TYR A 165 5.19 8.71 -0.18
CA TYR A 165 4.54 9.81 0.52
C TYR A 165 3.02 9.64 0.48
N ALA A 166 2.33 10.14 1.51
CA ALA A 166 0.88 10.19 1.54
C ALA A 166 0.35 11.37 2.36
N VAL A 167 -0.88 11.77 2.06
CA VAL A 167 -1.78 12.48 2.97
C VAL A 167 -2.83 11.45 3.40
N GLU A 168 -2.81 11.07 4.67
CA GLU A 168 -3.69 10.04 5.22
C GLU A 168 -5.01 10.65 5.72
N SER A 169 -6.10 9.89 5.61
CA SER A 169 -7.43 10.24 6.15
C SER A 169 -8.00 11.57 5.64
N VAL A 170 -7.84 11.84 4.35
CA VAL A 170 -8.48 12.97 3.66
C VAL A 170 -9.98 12.71 3.56
N THR A 171 -10.80 13.68 3.96
CA THR A 171 -12.27 13.58 3.85
C THR A 171 -12.80 14.35 2.64
N PHE A 172 -14.06 14.12 2.29
CA PHE A 172 -14.68 14.73 1.12
C PHE A 172 -16.01 15.36 1.48
N SER A 173 -16.24 16.57 0.97
CA SER A 173 -17.43 17.38 1.24
C SER A 173 -17.99 17.97 -0.04
N ASP A 174 -19.24 18.43 0.02
CA ASP A 174 -19.91 19.09 -1.08
C ASP A 174 -19.40 20.54 -1.19
N SER A 175 -18.98 20.94 -2.38
CA SER A 175 -18.63 22.34 -2.63
C SER A 175 -19.87 23.24 -2.57
N GLU A 176 -19.84 24.23 -1.69
CA GLU A 176 -20.88 25.26 -1.57
C GLU A 176 -20.72 26.39 -2.61
N ASP A 177 -19.49 26.69 -3.02
CA ASP A 177 -19.14 27.76 -3.95
C ASP A 177 -19.01 27.30 -5.41
N GLY A 178 -19.31 26.02 -5.67
CA GLY A 178 -19.23 25.38 -6.98
C GLY A 178 -17.80 25.15 -7.47
N LYS A 179 -16.78 25.23 -6.60
CA LYS A 179 -15.38 24.97 -6.92
C LYS A 179 -14.81 23.82 -6.12
N CYS A 180 -13.92 23.09 -6.76
CA CYS A 180 -13.08 22.13 -6.05
C CYS A 180 -11.99 22.89 -5.31
N SER A 181 -11.84 22.60 -4.02
CA SER A 181 -10.85 23.26 -3.17
C SER A 181 -10.34 22.32 -2.10
N LEU A 182 -9.12 22.58 -1.65
CA LEU A 182 -8.55 21.94 -0.47
C LEU A 182 -8.86 22.81 0.75
N GLY A 183 -9.26 22.17 1.83
CA GLY A 183 -9.39 22.79 3.14
C GLY A 183 -8.73 21.94 4.22
N GLU A 184 -8.40 22.58 5.32
CA GLU A 184 -7.83 21.94 6.50
C GLU A 184 -8.46 22.59 7.74
N ASN A 185 -8.69 21.79 8.77
CA ASN A 185 -8.98 22.27 10.11
C ASN A 185 -8.09 21.50 11.12
N ASP A 186 -8.29 21.77 12.41
CA ASP A 186 -7.47 21.20 13.48
C ASP A 186 -7.49 19.66 13.52
N ASP A 187 -8.51 19.02 12.92
CA ASP A 187 -8.77 17.58 13.04
C ASP A 187 -8.53 16.81 11.73
N TYR A 188 -8.68 17.43 10.56
CA TYR A 188 -8.57 16.75 9.26
C TYR A 188 -8.33 17.68 8.07
N VAL A 189 -7.80 17.06 7.01
CA VAL A 189 -7.71 17.61 5.64
C VAL A 189 -8.94 17.17 4.87
N TYR A 190 -9.55 18.06 4.09
CA TYR A 190 -10.72 17.75 3.28
C TYR A 190 -10.67 18.36 1.88
N ILE A 191 -11.30 17.70 0.92
CA ILE A 191 -11.49 18.20 -0.44
C ILE A 191 -12.98 18.49 -0.65
N ASN A 192 -13.30 19.74 -0.95
CA ASN A 192 -14.63 20.10 -1.45
C ASN A 192 -14.75 19.65 -2.90
N LEU A 193 -15.79 18.88 -3.21
CA LEU A 193 -16.04 18.31 -4.53
C LEU A 193 -17.24 18.98 -5.19
N THR A 194 -17.09 19.33 -6.46
CA THR A 194 -18.21 19.68 -7.34
C THR A 194 -18.94 18.40 -7.80
N PRO A 195 -20.18 18.49 -8.32
CA PRO A 195 -20.90 17.33 -8.84
C PRO A 195 -20.12 16.57 -9.92
N ALA A 196 -19.31 17.28 -10.73
CA ALA A 196 -18.53 16.66 -11.78
C ALA A 196 -17.50 15.68 -11.23
N GLN A 197 -16.90 15.97 -10.06
CA GLN A 197 -15.84 15.18 -9.42
C GLN A 197 -16.34 13.99 -8.60
N LYS A 198 -17.66 13.81 -8.52
CA LYS A 198 -18.27 12.72 -7.78
C LYS A 198 -18.61 11.59 -8.73
N GLY A 199 -17.97 10.45 -8.48
CA GLY A 199 -18.25 9.19 -9.13
C GLY A 199 -19.42 8.46 -8.48
N GLN A 200 -19.54 7.18 -8.80
CA GLN A 200 -20.60 6.33 -8.26
C GLN A 200 -20.49 6.23 -6.73
N GLY A 201 -21.64 6.39 -6.04
CA GLY A 201 -21.69 6.31 -4.58
C GLY A 201 -21.05 7.50 -3.86
N GLY A 202 -20.78 8.60 -4.56
CA GLY A 202 -20.12 9.79 -3.98
C GLY A 202 -18.60 9.67 -3.91
N ALA A 203 -18.03 8.57 -4.40
CA ALA A 203 -16.58 8.37 -4.43
C ALA A 203 -15.92 9.43 -5.34
N PRO A 204 -14.88 10.13 -4.88
CA PRO A 204 -14.15 11.09 -5.69
C PRO A 204 -13.52 10.44 -6.93
N VAL A 205 -13.59 11.13 -8.06
CA VAL A 205 -12.90 10.72 -9.30
C VAL A 205 -11.56 11.44 -9.36
N MET A 206 -10.48 10.72 -9.05
CA MET A 206 -9.15 11.31 -8.88
C MET A 206 -8.68 12.13 -10.10
N LYS A 207 -8.99 11.66 -11.31
CA LYS A 207 -8.65 12.37 -12.56
C LYS A 207 -9.27 13.74 -12.70
N GLN A 208 -10.40 13.98 -12.06
CA GLN A 208 -11.15 15.23 -12.15
C GLN A 208 -10.80 16.20 -11.02
N ILE A 209 -9.95 15.78 -10.06
CA ILE A 209 -9.38 16.68 -9.06
C ILE A 209 -8.40 17.63 -9.74
N PRO A 210 -8.54 18.96 -9.61
CA PRO A 210 -7.67 19.94 -10.27
C PRO A 210 -6.22 19.84 -9.83
N ASP A 211 -5.30 20.18 -10.74
CA ASP A 211 -3.85 20.10 -10.49
C ASP A 211 -3.37 21.00 -9.36
N ASP A 212 -4.02 22.15 -9.14
CA ASP A 212 -3.71 23.06 -8.03
C ASP A 212 -4.10 22.47 -6.66
N VAL A 213 -5.16 21.66 -6.60
CA VAL A 213 -5.53 20.91 -5.38
C VAL A 213 -4.52 19.78 -5.16
N ILE A 214 -4.11 19.08 -6.21
CA ILE A 214 -3.08 18.03 -6.13
C ILE A 214 -1.73 18.61 -5.70
N ALA A 215 -1.35 19.78 -6.19
CA ALA A 215 -0.14 20.47 -5.78
C ALA A 215 -0.14 20.77 -4.29
N GLN A 216 -1.25 21.32 -3.77
CA GLN A 216 -1.39 21.59 -2.34
C GLN A 216 -1.33 20.31 -1.49
N LEU A 217 -1.96 19.22 -1.93
CA LEU A 217 -1.85 17.92 -1.27
C LEU A 217 -0.43 17.37 -1.29
N ALA A 218 0.30 17.53 -2.41
CA ALA A 218 1.68 17.13 -2.51
C ALA A 218 2.56 17.91 -1.53
N ASP A 219 2.28 19.19 -1.33
CA ASP A 219 2.98 20.00 -0.33
C ASP A 219 2.68 19.50 1.09
N MET A 220 1.49 18.98 1.38
CA MET A 220 1.14 18.43 2.69
C MET A 220 1.66 17.00 2.92
N ALA A 221 1.99 16.27 1.85
CA ALA A 221 2.29 14.85 1.90
C ALA A 221 3.52 14.56 2.77
N GLN A 222 3.40 13.57 3.64
CA GLN A 222 4.46 13.14 4.54
C GLN A 222 5.03 11.79 4.09
N PRO A 223 6.32 11.51 4.36
CA PRO A 223 6.89 10.19 4.13
C PRO A 223 6.09 9.12 4.88
N VAL A 224 5.60 8.11 4.17
CA VAL A 224 4.94 6.98 4.83
C VAL A 224 6.00 6.10 5.50
N LYS A 225 5.67 5.59 6.69
CA LYS A 225 6.57 4.72 7.44
C LYS A 225 6.95 3.44 6.68
N ARG A 226 6.08 3.00 5.76
CA ARG A 226 6.28 1.86 4.88
C ARG A 226 5.74 2.20 3.49
N PRO A 227 6.61 2.50 2.52
CA PRO A 227 6.19 2.83 1.16
C PRO A 227 5.34 1.73 0.55
N LEU A 228 4.22 2.11 -0.04
CA LEU A 228 3.30 1.19 -0.72
C LEU A 228 3.81 0.92 -2.14
N VAL A 229 3.75 -0.32 -2.60
CA VAL A 229 4.10 -0.71 -3.96
C VAL A 229 2.96 -1.49 -4.59
N PHE A 230 2.58 -1.10 -5.82
CA PHE A 230 1.66 -1.84 -6.66
C PHE A 230 2.39 -2.61 -7.74
N VAL A 231 2.02 -3.88 -7.82
CA VAL A 231 2.53 -4.82 -8.80
C VAL A 231 1.34 -5.35 -9.58
N LEU A 232 1.30 -5.06 -10.87
CA LEU A 232 0.36 -5.72 -11.77
C LEU A 232 0.90 -7.11 -12.11
N THR A 233 0.01 -8.09 -12.16
CA THR A 233 0.37 -9.48 -12.49
C THR A 233 -0.62 -10.06 -13.51
N THR A 234 -0.25 -11.17 -14.12
CA THR A 234 -1.14 -11.93 -15.03
C THR A 234 -2.41 -12.48 -14.35
N SER A 235 -2.53 -12.35 -13.03
CA SER A 235 -3.66 -12.83 -12.24
C SER A 235 -4.41 -11.72 -11.48
N GLY A 236 -4.01 -10.46 -11.65
CA GLY A 236 -4.61 -9.31 -10.93
C GLY A 236 -3.57 -8.37 -10.33
N VAL A 237 -4.03 -7.45 -9.49
CA VAL A 237 -3.18 -6.47 -8.79
C VAL A 237 -2.75 -7.00 -7.43
N ALA A 238 -1.48 -6.81 -7.08
CA ALA A 238 -0.94 -7.07 -5.76
C ALA A 238 -0.40 -5.79 -5.14
N THR A 239 -0.60 -5.64 -3.83
CA THR A 239 -0.08 -4.52 -3.05
C THR A 239 0.87 -5.05 -1.97
N THR A 240 1.97 -4.34 -1.72
CA THR A 240 2.92 -4.70 -0.67
C THR A 240 3.66 -3.48 -0.13
N ASN A 241 4.24 -3.61 1.06
CA ASN A 241 4.90 -2.53 1.79
C ASN A 241 6.43 -2.72 1.80
N LEU A 242 7.19 -1.69 1.39
CA LEU A 242 8.66 -1.60 1.48
C LEU A 242 9.17 -1.23 2.87
#